data_AF-A0A285D0P2-F1
#
_entry.id   AF-A0A285D0P2-F1
#
_cell.length_a   1.000
_cell.length_b   1.000
_cell.length_c   1.000
_cell.angle_alpha   90.00
_cell.angle_beta   90.00
_cell.angle_gamma   90.00
#
_symmetry.space_group_name_H-M   'P 1'
#
loop_
_entity.id
_entity.type
_entity.pdbx_description
1 polymer ?
#
loop_
_entity_poly.entity_id
_entity_poly.type
_entity_poly.pdbx_seq_one_letter_code
_entity_poly.pdbx_strand_id
1 'polypeptide(L)'
;MNKSPYKKLMWSIALPGFGQYLNGKYFKGTVLLILEFLINIQANFNQVILLSFHGEIDDAIQHADYQWLMFYPCLYFFQFGMR
;
A
#
# COMPACT_ATOMS: atom_id res chain seq x y z
N MET A 1 -23.23 -9.73 7.32
CA MET A 1 -21.93 -10.11 6.72
C MET A 1 -21.00 -10.57 7.84
N ASN A 2 -20.63 -11.85 7.87
CA ASN A 2 -19.89 -12.49 8.97
C ASN A 2 -18.74 -11.62 9.50
N LYS A 3 -18.86 -11.15 10.75
CA LYS A 3 -17.89 -10.29 11.43
C LYS A 3 -16.68 -11.12 11.84
N SER A 4 -15.87 -11.59 10.89
CA SER A 4 -14.54 -12.12 11.21
C SER A 4 -13.61 -10.91 11.40
N PRO A 5 -13.23 -10.57 12.65
CA PRO A 5 -12.32 -9.46 12.89
C PRO A 5 -10.97 -9.66 12.18
N TYR A 6 -10.55 -10.92 12.01
CA TYR A 6 -9.34 -11.29 11.28
C TYR A 6 -9.37 -10.87 9.81
N LYS A 7 -10.47 -11.08 9.09
CA LYS A 7 -10.59 -10.65 7.70
C LYS A 7 -10.48 -9.13 7.59
N LYS A 8 -11.15 -8.39 8.48
CA LYS A 8 -11.04 -6.93 8.52
C LYS A 8 -9.63 -6.46 8.84
N LEU A 9 -8.94 -7.15 9.75
CA LEU A 9 -7.55 -6.85 10.10
C LEU A 9 -6.62 -7.08 8.91
N MET A 10 -6.72 -8.24 8.25
CA MET A 10 -5.91 -8.57 7.08
C MET A 10 -6.13 -7.57 5.94
N TRP A 11 -7.38 -7.21 5.65
CA TRP A 11 -7.68 -6.21 4.63
C TRP A 11 -7.22 -4.80 5.00
N SER A 12 -7.21 -4.47 6.29
CA SER A 12 -6.67 -3.19 6.76
C SER A 12 -5.15 -3.13 6.66
N ILE A 13 -4.48 -4.28 6.77
CA ILE A 13 -3.03 -4.41 6.62
C ILE A 13 -2.64 -4.54 5.14
N ALA A 14 -3.45 -5.16 4.28
CA ALA A 14 -3.09 -5.37 2.88
C ALA A 14 -3.31 -4.11 2.02
N LEU A 15 -4.34 -3.32 2.34
CA LEU A 15 -4.72 -2.13 1.58
C LEU A 15 -5.18 -1.04 2.56
N PRO A 16 -4.33 -0.06 2.90
CA PRO A 16 -4.67 1.00 3.83
C PRO A 16 -6.03 1.66 3.56
N GLY A 17 -6.33 1.93 2.28
CA GLY A 17 -7.61 2.51 1.87
C GLY A 17 -8.81 1.60 2.09
N PHE A 18 -8.64 0.28 1.94
CA PHE A 18 -9.72 -0.69 2.10
C PHE A 18 -10.11 -0.90 3.57
N GLY A 19 -9.15 -0.80 4.50
CA GLY A 19 -9.41 -0.81 5.94
C GLY A 19 -10.32 0.33 6.39
N GLN A 20 -10.15 1.52 5.82
CA GLN A 20 -11.01 2.69 6.11
C GLN A 20 -12.42 2.52 5.50
N TYR A 21 -12.52 1.89 4.34
CA TYR A 21 -13.79 1.51 3.71
C TYR A 21 -14.61 0.57 4.61
N LEU A 22 -13.94 -0.40 5.25
CA LEU A 22 -14.54 -1.35 6.20
C LEU A 22 -14.97 -0.73 7.54
N ASN A 23 -14.48 0.48 7.84
CA ASN A 23 -14.87 1.31 8.98
C ASN A 23 -15.95 2.35 8.64
N GLY A 24 -16.47 2.37 7.40
CA GLY A 24 -17.49 3.33 6.95
C GLY A 24 -16.94 4.72 6.62
N LYS A 25 -15.61 4.92 6.62
CA LYS A 25 -14.94 6.17 6.26
C LYS A 25 -14.61 6.17 4.76
N TYR A 26 -15.65 6.19 3.92
CA TYR A 26 -15.52 6.03 2.46
C TYR A 26 -14.64 7.09 1.79
N PHE A 27 -14.82 8.38 2.11
CA PHE A 27 -14.04 9.47 1.51
C PHE A 27 -12.54 9.30 1.75
N LYS A 28 -12.15 9.06 3.02
CA LYS A 28 -10.74 8.85 3.40
C LYS A 28 -10.18 7.56 2.80
N GLY A 29 -10.98 6.50 2.76
CA GLY A 29 -10.61 5.22 2.15
C GLY A 29 -10.32 5.35 0.66
N THR A 30 -11.17 6.06 -0.09
CA THR A 30 -10.97 6.29 -1.52
C THR A 30 -9.72 7.11 -1.79
N VAL A 31 -9.46 8.18 -1.02
CA VAL A 31 -8.24 8.98 -1.17
C VAL A 31 -6.99 8.14 -0.93
N LEU A 32 -6.96 7.35 0.15
CA LEU A 32 -5.83 6.46 0.45
C LEU A 32 -5.62 5.39 -0.63
N LEU A 33 -6.70 4.81 -1.13
CA LEU A 33 -6.64 3.78 -2.16
C LEU A 33 -6.08 4.35 -3.47
N ILE A 34 -6.56 5.52 -3.91
CA ILE A 34 -6.01 6.21 -5.09
C ILE A 34 -4.52 6.53 -4.90
N LEU A 35 -4.16 7.04 -3.73
CA LEU A 35 -2.78 7.43 -3.43
C LEU A 35 -1.85 6.21 -3.40
N GLU A 36 -2.30 5.09 -2.85
CA GLU A 36 -1.59 3.80 -2.86
C GLU A 36 -1.35 3.30 -4.29
N PHE A 37 -2.36 3.34 -5.16
CA PHE A 37 -2.20 2.98 -6.57
C PHE A 37 -1.24 3.92 -7.31
N LEU A 38 -1.35 5.22 -7.06
CA LEU A 38 -0.48 6.22 -7.68
C LEU A 38 0.99 5.99 -7.28
N ILE A 39 1.25 5.78 -5.99
CA ILE A 39 2.60 5.49 -5.50
C ILE A 39 3.11 4.17 -6.06
N ASN A 40 2.30 3.12 -6.15
CA ASN A 40 2.71 1.83 -6.71
C ASN A 40 3.22 1.96 -8.16
N ILE A 41 2.50 2.75 -8.98
CA ILE A 41 2.86 3.01 -10.37
C ILE A 41 4.12 3.87 -10.45
N GLN A 42 4.18 4.98 -9.70
CA GLN A 42 5.32 5.90 -9.73
C GLN A 42 6.60 5.29 -9.16
N ALA A 43 6.47 4.40 -8.16
CA ALA A 43 7.59 3.68 -7.56
C ALA A 43 8.16 2.56 -8.45
N ASN A 44 7.54 2.27 -9.60
CA ASN A 44 7.77 1.05 -10.39
C ASN A 44 7.74 -0.23 -9.51
N PHE A 45 6.88 -0.24 -8.49
CA PHE A 45 6.97 -1.19 -7.38
C PHE A 45 6.90 -2.65 -7.86
N ASN A 46 6.02 -2.92 -8.83
CA ASN A 46 5.85 -4.24 -9.41
C ASN A 46 7.10 -4.73 -10.16
N GLN A 47 7.81 -3.81 -10.85
CA GLN A 47 9.02 -4.15 -11.60
C GLN A 47 10.21 -4.39 -10.65
N VAL A 48 10.34 -3.55 -9.61
CA VAL A 48 11.33 -3.74 -8.54
C VAL A 48 11.14 -5.09 -7.85
N ILE A 49 9.89 -5.46 -7.54
CA ILE A 49 9.55 -6.76 -6.96
C ILE A 49 9.94 -7.91 -7.90
N LEU A 50 9.57 -7.81 -9.18
CA LEU A 50 9.88 -8.83 -10.18
C LEU A 50 11.40 -9.08 -10.28
N LEU A 51 12.18 -7.99 -10.40
CA LEU A 51 13.64 -8.04 -10.48
C LEU A 51 14.25 -8.59 -9.18
N SER A 52 13.72 -8.20 -8.02
CA SER A 52 14.13 -8.73 -6.72
C SER A 52 13.93 -10.25 -6.62
N PHE A 53 12.81 -10.76 -7.12
CA PHE A 53 12.54 -12.20 -7.14
C PHE A 53 13.40 -12.97 -8.15
N HIS A 54 13.84 -12.33 -9.23
CA HIS A 54 14.78 -12.92 -10.19
C HIS A 54 16.23 -12.90 -9.69
N GLY A 55 16.52 -12.20 -8.58
CA GLY A 55 17.87 -12.05 -8.03
C GLY A 55 18.67 -10.93 -8.70
N GLU A 56 18.04 -10.13 -9.57
CA GLU A 56 18.62 -8.98 -10.26
C GLU A 56 18.53 -7.73 -9.37
N ILE A 57 19.27 -7.76 -8.26
CA ILE A 57 19.16 -6.74 -7.20
C ILE A 57 19.68 -5.37 -7.67
N ASP A 58 20.75 -5.33 -8.47
CA ASP A 58 21.30 -4.08 -8.97
C ASP A 58 20.33 -3.35 -9.90
N ASP A 59 19.66 -4.08 -10.79
CA ASP A 59 18.63 -3.53 -11.68
C ASP A 59 17.37 -3.14 -10.91
N ALA A 60 16.98 -3.93 -9.89
CA ALA A 60 15.89 -3.58 -8.99
C ALA A 60 16.15 -2.24 -8.28
N ILE A 61 17.38 -2.00 -7.83
CA ILE A 61 17.81 -0.75 -7.20
C ILE A 61 17.78 0.42 -8.18
N GLN A 62 18.23 0.23 -9.42
CA GLN A 62 18.22 1.28 -10.43
C GLN A 62 16.81 1.67 -10.88
N HIS A 63 15.88 0.72 -10.93
CA HIS A 63 14.49 0.97 -11.32
C HIS A 63 13.58 1.36 -10.15
N ALA A 64 14.06 1.18 -8.92
CA ALA A 64 13.36 1.61 -7.72
C ALA A 64 13.39 3.12 -7.58
N ASP A 65 12.22 3.75 -7.71
CA ASP A 65 12.08 5.14 -7.28
C ASP A 65 11.91 5.20 -5.77
N TYR A 66 13.03 5.43 -5.08
CA TYR A 66 13.08 5.53 -3.63
C TYR A 66 12.22 6.66 -3.06
N GLN A 67 12.04 7.77 -3.80
CA GLN A 67 11.22 8.88 -3.31
C GLN A 67 9.78 8.43 -3.18
N TRP A 68 9.25 7.73 -4.19
CA TRP A 68 7.90 7.18 -4.15
C TRP A 68 7.77 5.99 -3.19
N LEU A 69 8.74 5.07 -3.17
CA LEU A 69 8.78 3.96 -2.22
C LEU A 69 8.71 4.41 -0.76
N MET A 70 9.39 5.49 -0.40
CA MET A 70 9.40 6.02 0.97
C MET A 70 8.03 6.57 1.41
N PHE A 71 7.09 6.83 0.51
CA PHE A 71 5.73 7.23 0.88
C PHE A 71 4.88 6.06 1.40
N TYR A 72 5.19 4.80 1.06
CA TYR A 72 4.47 3.63 1.56
C TYR A 72 4.37 3.56 3.09
N PRO A 73 5.47 3.64 3.86
CA PRO A 73 5.40 3.65 5.32
C PRO A 73 4.61 4.86 5.83
N CYS A 74 4.75 6.04 5.22
CA CYS A 74 3.97 7.23 5.60
C CYS A 74 2.46 7.00 5.48
N LEU A 75 2.00 6.35 4.40
CA LEU A 75 0.58 6.02 4.22
C LEU A 75 0.07 5.04 5.27
N TYR A 76 0.86 4.02 5.59
CA TYR A 76 0.51 3.05 6.63
C TYR A 76 0.41 3.69 8.02
N PHE A 77 1.38 4.52 8.40
CA PHE A 77 1.34 5.25 9.67
C PHE A 77 0.14 6.20 9.73
N PHE A 78 -0.17 6.90 8.64
CA PHE A 78 -1.33 7.79 8.58
C PHE A 78 -2.64 7.02 8.72
N GLN A 79 -2.79 5.86 8.06
CA GLN A 79 -3.96 5.01 8.23
C GLN A 79 -4.14 4.53 9.67
N PHE A 80 -3.06 4.06 10.32
CA PHE A 80 -3.11 3.56 11.69
C PHE A 80 -3.44 4.68 12.69
N GLY A 81 -2.86 5.87 12.52
CA GLY A 81 -3.18 7.06 13.31
C GLY A 81 -4.60 7.60 13.08
N MET A 82 -5.24 7.25 11.97
CA MET A 82 -6.61 7.64 11.61
C MET A 82 -7.70 6.63 12.03
N ARG A 83 -7.34 5.59 12.78
CA ARG A 83 -8.29 4.55 13.22
C ARG A 83 -9.46 5.14 14.02
#